data_AF-A0A960TMH0-F1
#
_entry.id   AF-A0A960TMH0-F1
#
_cell.length_a   1.000
_cell.length_b   1.000
_cell.length_c   1.000
_cell.angle_alpha   90.00
_cell.angle_beta   90.00
_cell.angle_gamma   90.00
#
_symmetry.space_group_name_H-M   'P 1'
#
loop_
_entity.id
_entity.type
_entity.pdbx_description
1 polymer ?
#
loop_
_entity_poly.entity_id
_entity_poly.type
_entity_poly.pdbx_seq_one_letter_code
_entity_poly.pdbx_strand_id
1 'polypeptide(L)'
;MNILFIRSKYTFILVSFLILISFQCKQKTEVDQKTLLLGAVLAGQSQPYSQGCAGFWSYNYMNYRYECLQVTKVASGTHADVYIQYNLESLQKQLGYLSYKYSSIASTFDDTIYPKLTSIFGKPVDIDQSGKIIIFIKDINDAYNNRSASSYIGGFVNPADYFIDNPTKSYRSNQREMITLDGFYLLNATILSLLENKPNALYSTLAHEFQHLLRSPYELKFSNATSPVDPANLSSSASYDASWINEGTSEVASDIAGYGPQAKRMKCFIGDPSLASGSCMNGFIGKPLFQWGGSILNYSFSYAFMRYLYDNSGSNETDKNTFLNAVVTGTSERGDSISGLMNVFKRKSTLYDNAKLDSDSTTMFRKLYSGFIAHSMGYTAADTKLYLGDSTEISLKSVMETYAYPETLKTYLNYQSILPKSSGTIFEFYPSTVYRLSGDTSGTNATENSKVVYVKNGTTEHFVFNGSTTSSERITTKEVKQNTQMEDFQTLILSGNEKGSLCPHDHLKRLVFEKN
;
A
#
# COMPACT_ATOMS: atom_id res chain seq x y z
N MET A 1 10.62 -74.66 26.34
CA MET A 1 11.61 -75.57 25.74
C MET A 1 12.39 -74.76 24.70
N ASN A 2 13.65 -74.44 25.00
CA ASN A 2 14.59 -73.82 24.06
C ASN A 2 15.02 -74.85 23.01
N ILE A 3 15.25 -74.40 21.76
CA ILE A 3 16.30 -74.80 20.78
C ILE A 3 16.00 -73.97 19.49
N LEU A 4 16.77 -72.93 19.17
CA LEU A 4 18.07 -72.85 18.47
C LEU A 4 18.04 -73.06 16.93
N PHE A 5 18.21 -71.93 16.22
CA PHE A 5 19.06 -71.64 15.05
C PHE A 5 19.11 -72.56 13.81
N ILE A 6 18.78 -71.98 12.65
CA ILE A 6 19.59 -72.09 11.42
C ILE A 6 19.77 -70.69 10.78
N ARG A 7 21.04 -70.34 10.53
CA ARG A 7 21.54 -69.16 9.82
C ARG A 7 21.26 -69.27 8.31
N SER A 8 20.92 -68.15 7.67
CA SER A 8 21.31 -67.91 6.27
C SER A 8 21.87 -66.49 6.12
N LYS A 9 22.95 -66.41 5.35
CA LYS A 9 23.88 -65.30 5.22
C LYS A 9 23.37 -64.29 4.19
N TYR A 10 23.23 -63.02 4.58
CA TYR A 10 23.42 -61.90 3.66
C TYR A 10 24.18 -60.79 4.37
N THR A 11 25.42 -60.60 3.92
CA THR A 11 26.29 -59.48 4.21
C THR A 11 25.66 -58.21 3.64
N PHE A 12 25.11 -57.34 4.48
CA PHE A 12 24.78 -55.97 4.06
C PHE A 12 25.96 -55.06 4.37
N ILE A 13 26.68 -54.67 3.32
CA ILE A 13 27.61 -53.56 3.37
C ILE A 13 26.77 -52.30 3.58
N LEU A 14 26.90 -51.66 4.74
CA LEU A 14 26.39 -50.31 4.96
C LEU A 14 27.31 -49.34 4.20
N VAL A 15 27.00 -49.09 2.93
CA VAL A 15 27.50 -47.90 2.24
C VAL A 15 26.47 -46.81 2.48
N SER A 16 26.86 -45.81 3.26
CA SER A 16 26.18 -44.54 3.37
C SER A 16 26.04 -43.91 1.98
N PHE A 17 24.85 -43.96 1.39
CA PHE A 17 24.48 -43.11 0.27
C PHE A 17 23.60 -41.99 0.78
N LEU A 18 24.18 -40.78 0.84
CA LEU A 18 23.41 -39.55 0.74
C LEU A 18 22.64 -39.61 -0.59
N ILE A 19 21.34 -39.86 -0.53
CA ILE A 19 20.44 -39.55 -1.64
C ILE A 19 19.95 -38.13 -1.40
N LEU A 20 20.63 -37.19 -2.06
CA LEU A 20 20.06 -35.91 -2.47
C LEU A 20 18.82 -36.23 -3.32
N ILE A 21 17.63 -36.19 -2.70
CA ILE A 21 16.39 -36.05 -3.46
C ILE A 21 16.34 -34.59 -3.90
N SER A 22 16.89 -34.33 -5.08
CA SER A 22 16.52 -33.18 -5.88
C SER A 22 15.03 -33.30 -6.19
N PHE A 23 14.20 -32.51 -5.52
CA PHE A 23 12.91 -32.13 -6.07
C PHE A 23 13.19 -31.26 -7.31
N GLN A 24 13.46 -31.91 -8.44
CA GLN A 24 13.19 -31.30 -9.72
C GLN A 24 11.69 -31.03 -9.76
N CYS A 25 11.33 -29.76 -9.63
CA CYS A 25 10.02 -29.26 -9.99
C CYS A 25 9.85 -29.53 -11.48
N LYS A 26 9.30 -30.71 -11.80
CA LYS A 26 8.88 -31.07 -13.14
C LYS A 26 7.83 -30.04 -13.53
N GLN A 27 8.20 -29.12 -14.42
CA GLN A 27 7.26 -28.18 -15.04
C GLN A 27 6.05 -28.99 -15.48
N LYS A 28 4.89 -28.76 -14.84
CA LYS A 28 3.63 -29.21 -15.37
C LYS A 28 3.48 -28.52 -16.71
N THR A 29 3.48 -29.36 -17.74
CA THR A 29 3.31 -29.05 -19.15
C THR A 29 2.26 -27.99 -19.38
N GLU A 30 2.61 -27.03 -20.24
CA GLU A 30 1.72 -26.11 -20.94
C GLU A 30 0.49 -26.86 -21.48
N VAL A 31 -0.58 -26.94 -20.69
CA VAL A 31 -1.91 -27.19 -21.23
C VAL A 31 -2.42 -25.83 -21.68
N ASP A 32 -2.04 -25.48 -22.90
CA ASP A 32 -2.79 -24.71 -23.88
C ASP A 32 -3.62 -23.50 -23.39
N GLN A 33 -3.01 -22.60 -22.61
CA GLN A 33 -3.58 -21.27 -22.35
C GLN A 33 -3.63 -20.38 -23.60
N LYS A 34 -2.91 -20.75 -24.68
CA LYS A 34 -2.95 -20.02 -25.97
C LYS A 34 -4.29 -20.21 -26.68
N THR A 35 -4.91 -21.39 -26.59
CA THR A 35 -6.24 -21.64 -27.18
C THR A 35 -7.38 -20.97 -26.38
N LEU A 36 -7.22 -20.78 -25.06
CA LEU A 36 -8.20 -20.02 -24.25
C LEU A 36 -8.09 -18.49 -24.43
N LEU A 37 -6.90 -17.95 -24.70
CA LEU A 37 -6.72 -16.51 -24.92
C LEU A 37 -7.43 -15.99 -26.18
N LEU A 38 -7.55 -16.81 -27.24
CA LEU A 38 -8.30 -16.41 -28.45
C LEU A 38 -9.81 -16.28 -28.21
N GLY A 39 -10.37 -17.01 -27.23
CA GLY A 39 -11.79 -16.93 -26.88
C GLY A 39 -12.17 -15.69 -26.07
N ALA A 40 -11.27 -15.19 -25.23
CA ALA A 40 -11.50 -14.01 -24.40
C ALA A 40 -11.39 -12.68 -25.18
N VAL A 41 -10.59 -12.64 -26.25
CA VAL A 41 -10.43 -11.44 -27.09
C VAL A 41 -11.68 -11.17 -27.96
N LEU A 42 -12.57 -12.15 -28.15
CA LEU A 42 -13.78 -12.00 -28.98
C LEU A 42 -15.06 -11.63 -28.20
N ALA A 43 -15.03 -11.55 -26.87
CA ALA A 43 -16.22 -11.28 -26.05
C ALA A 43 -16.45 -9.79 -25.70
N GLY A 44 -15.58 -8.90 -26.16
CA GLY A 44 -15.66 -7.46 -25.89
C GLY A 44 -15.66 -6.63 -27.17
N GLN A 45 -16.66 -6.80 -28.05
CA GLN A 45 -16.89 -5.79 -29.08
C GLN A 45 -17.37 -4.50 -28.41
N SER A 46 -16.43 -3.60 -28.11
CA SER A 46 -16.71 -2.21 -27.80
C SER A 46 -17.33 -1.56 -29.05
N GLN A 47 -18.65 -1.51 -29.12
CA GLN A 47 -19.35 -0.72 -30.13
C GLN A 47 -19.20 0.77 -29.78
N PRO A 48 -18.76 1.64 -30.71
CA PRO A 48 -18.70 3.07 -30.47
C PRO A 48 -20.14 3.63 -30.37
N TYR A 49 -20.62 3.83 -29.15
CA TYR A 49 -21.97 4.35 -28.91
C TYR A 49 -21.97 5.89 -28.93
N SER A 50 -22.73 6.46 -29.85
CA SER A 50 -22.98 7.90 -30.00
C SER A 50 -24.20 8.39 -29.20
N GLN A 51 -24.76 7.58 -28.30
CA GLN A 51 -25.91 7.91 -27.43
C GLN A 51 -25.76 7.31 -26.03
N GLY A 52 -25.05 8.00 -25.13
CA GLY A 52 -24.96 7.60 -23.72
C GLY A 52 -24.33 6.22 -23.48
N CYS A 53 -24.13 5.85 -22.21
CA CYS A 53 -23.75 4.49 -21.83
C CYS A 53 -24.95 3.80 -21.21
N ALA A 54 -25.38 2.66 -21.78
CA ALA A 54 -26.47 1.85 -21.24
C ALA A 54 -26.07 0.99 -20.03
N GLY A 55 -24.80 1.04 -19.63
CA GLY A 55 -24.27 0.42 -18.42
C GLY A 55 -23.37 1.38 -17.68
N PHE A 56 -22.13 0.99 -17.36
CA PHE A 56 -21.17 1.86 -16.69
C PHE A 56 -19.95 2.19 -17.56
N TRP A 57 -19.55 3.46 -17.53
CA TRP A 57 -18.24 3.87 -17.98
C TRP A 57 -17.18 3.30 -17.06
N SER A 58 -16.13 2.71 -17.63
CA SER A 58 -15.04 2.15 -16.85
C SER A 58 -13.73 2.42 -17.55
N TYR A 59 -12.69 2.72 -16.76
CA TYR A 59 -11.36 2.93 -17.29
C TYR A 59 -10.69 1.60 -17.63
N ASN A 60 -10.04 1.53 -18.79
CA ASN A 60 -9.24 0.42 -19.24
C ASN A 60 -7.76 0.81 -19.14
N TYR A 61 -7.02 0.16 -18.22
CA TYR A 61 -5.63 0.44 -17.92
C TYR A 61 -4.65 -0.15 -18.95
N MET A 62 -5.13 -0.98 -19.87
CA MET A 62 -4.33 -1.51 -20.97
C MET A 62 -4.19 -0.53 -22.13
N ASN A 63 -5.29 0.11 -22.52
CA ASN A 63 -5.33 1.03 -23.66
C ASN A 63 -5.45 2.51 -23.24
N TYR A 64 -5.59 2.77 -21.93
CA TYR A 64 -5.72 4.09 -21.32
C TYR A 64 -6.97 4.87 -21.79
N ARG A 65 -8.08 4.17 -22.03
CA ARG A 65 -9.36 4.75 -22.49
C ARG A 65 -10.54 4.32 -21.64
N TYR A 66 -11.61 5.11 -21.68
CA TYR A 66 -12.89 4.74 -21.12
C TYR A 66 -13.68 3.85 -22.07
N GLU A 67 -14.33 2.84 -21.51
CA GLU A 67 -15.18 1.88 -22.21
C GLU A 67 -16.54 1.82 -21.52
N CYS A 68 -17.62 1.74 -22.29
CA CYS A 68 -18.96 1.50 -21.75
C CYS A 68 -19.18 -0.01 -21.63
N LEU A 69 -19.36 -0.50 -20.40
CA LEU A 69 -19.57 -1.91 -20.11
C LEU A 69 -21.04 -2.16 -19.78
N GLN A 70 -21.61 -3.18 -20.39
CA GLN A 70 -22.93 -3.70 -19.99
C GLN A 70 -22.82 -4.35 -18.61
N VAL A 71 -23.81 -4.11 -17.75
CA VAL A 71 -23.79 -4.54 -16.36
C VAL A 71 -25.09 -5.23 -15.94
N THR A 72 -25.01 -6.04 -14.90
CA THR A 72 -26.18 -6.69 -14.29
C THR A 72 -26.13 -6.48 -12.79
N LYS A 73 -27.23 -5.99 -12.21
CA LYS A 73 -27.37 -5.90 -10.75
C LYS A 73 -27.60 -7.30 -10.19
N VAL A 74 -26.74 -7.73 -9.27
CA VAL A 74 -26.75 -9.09 -8.71
C VAL A 74 -27.05 -9.11 -7.21
N ALA A 75 -26.91 -7.98 -6.52
CA ALA A 75 -27.34 -7.83 -5.14
C ALA A 75 -27.72 -6.38 -4.84
N SER A 76 -28.48 -6.20 -3.76
CA SER A 76 -28.87 -4.91 -3.23
C SER A 76 -28.89 -5.00 -1.72
N GLY A 77 -28.25 -4.05 -1.07
CA GLY A 77 -28.25 -3.83 0.37
C GLY A 77 -28.91 -2.51 0.74
N THR A 78 -28.74 -2.09 1.98
CA THR A 78 -29.18 -0.80 2.51
C THR A 78 -28.31 0.34 1.96
N HIS A 79 -26.98 0.19 1.97
CA HIS A 79 -26.04 1.25 1.58
C HIS A 79 -25.33 0.98 0.26
N ALA A 80 -25.51 -0.19 -0.36
CA ALA A 80 -24.86 -0.49 -1.63
C ALA A 80 -25.72 -1.34 -2.57
N ASP A 81 -25.52 -1.13 -3.87
CA ASP A 81 -25.96 -2.03 -4.92
C ASP A 81 -24.76 -2.68 -5.60
N VAL A 82 -24.81 -4.00 -5.79
CA VAL A 82 -23.72 -4.76 -6.40
C VAL A 82 -24.07 -5.07 -7.85
N TYR A 83 -23.19 -4.66 -8.75
CA TYR A 83 -23.28 -4.90 -10.17
C TYR A 83 -22.09 -5.70 -10.65
N ILE A 84 -22.29 -6.58 -11.65
CA ILE A 84 -21.22 -7.26 -12.35
C ILE A 84 -21.19 -6.90 -13.82
N GLN A 85 -20.01 -6.98 -14.43
CA GLN A 85 -19.87 -6.93 -15.88
C GLN A 85 -20.62 -8.11 -16.51
N TYR A 86 -21.33 -7.83 -17.62
CA TYR A 86 -21.97 -8.87 -18.41
C TYR A 86 -20.96 -9.96 -18.81
N ASN A 87 -21.37 -11.23 -18.69
CA ASN A 87 -20.55 -12.44 -18.90
C ASN A 87 -19.44 -12.74 -17.86
N LEU A 88 -19.29 -11.95 -16.79
CA LEU A 88 -18.24 -12.22 -15.79
C LEU A 88 -18.36 -13.62 -15.16
N GLU A 89 -19.58 -14.04 -14.78
CA GLU A 89 -19.82 -15.37 -14.19
C GLU A 89 -19.46 -16.50 -15.17
N SER A 90 -19.77 -16.33 -16.45
CA SER A 90 -19.42 -17.29 -17.50
C SER A 90 -17.89 -17.46 -17.59
N LEU A 91 -17.15 -16.37 -17.51
CA LEU A 91 -15.67 -16.38 -17.52
C LEU A 91 -15.12 -17.08 -16.27
N GLN A 92 -15.64 -16.74 -15.09
CA GLN A 92 -15.25 -17.38 -13.82
C GLN A 92 -15.50 -18.90 -13.85
N LYS A 93 -16.66 -19.32 -14.37
CA LYS A 93 -17.03 -20.73 -14.50
C LYS A 93 -16.10 -21.50 -15.44
N GLN A 94 -15.75 -20.92 -16.59
CA GLN A 94 -14.82 -21.55 -17.54
C GLN A 94 -13.44 -21.84 -16.93
N LEU A 95 -13.03 -21.05 -15.94
CA LEU A 95 -11.73 -21.19 -15.27
C LEU A 95 -11.79 -22.03 -13.99
N GLY A 96 -12.96 -22.60 -13.67
CA GLY A 96 -13.15 -23.45 -12.50
C GLY A 96 -13.20 -22.69 -11.18
N TYR A 97 -13.45 -21.37 -11.21
CA TYR A 97 -13.68 -20.61 -9.97
C TYR A 97 -15.05 -20.97 -9.38
N LEU A 98 -15.08 -21.18 -8.07
CA LEU A 98 -16.32 -21.44 -7.33
C LEU A 98 -17.26 -20.23 -7.48
N SER A 99 -18.57 -20.49 -7.58
CA SER A 99 -19.57 -19.42 -7.63
C SER A 99 -19.47 -18.56 -6.37
N TYR A 100 -19.06 -17.30 -6.53
CA TYR A 100 -19.05 -16.35 -5.42
C TYR A 100 -20.46 -15.84 -5.16
N LYS A 101 -20.86 -15.76 -3.89
CA LYS A 101 -22.20 -15.23 -3.53
C LYS A 101 -22.15 -13.72 -3.49
N TYR A 102 -22.50 -13.04 -4.57
CA TYR A 102 -22.50 -11.57 -4.62
C TYR A 102 -23.38 -10.90 -3.54
N SER A 103 -24.44 -11.58 -3.07
CA SER A 103 -25.24 -11.11 -1.95
C SER A 103 -24.44 -10.92 -0.65
N SER A 104 -23.39 -11.73 -0.44
CA SER A 104 -22.49 -11.59 0.72
C SER A 104 -21.67 -10.31 0.69
N ILE A 105 -21.45 -9.72 -0.50
CA ILE A 105 -20.73 -8.45 -0.63
C ILE A 105 -21.60 -7.32 -0.11
N ALA A 106 -22.87 -7.28 -0.54
CA ALA A 106 -23.83 -6.27 -0.07
C ALA A 106 -24.02 -6.35 1.45
N SER A 107 -24.27 -7.55 2.00
CA SER A 107 -24.45 -7.70 3.45
C SER A 107 -23.18 -7.37 4.23
N THR A 108 -22.01 -7.82 3.79
CA THR A 108 -20.74 -7.51 4.49
C THR A 108 -20.41 -6.02 4.43
N PHE A 109 -20.73 -5.37 3.31
CA PHE A 109 -20.57 -3.93 3.19
C PHE A 109 -21.47 -3.21 4.18
N ASP A 110 -22.76 -3.53 4.22
CA ASP A 110 -23.73 -2.88 5.11
C ASP A 110 -23.46 -3.15 6.59
N ASP A 111 -23.18 -4.40 6.95
CA ASP A 111 -23.13 -4.83 8.35
C ASP A 111 -21.78 -4.56 9.00
N THR A 112 -20.71 -4.46 8.21
CA THR A 112 -19.33 -4.36 8.72
C THR A 112 -18.58 -3.16 8.17
N ILE A 113 -18.38 -3.08 6.86
CA ILE A 113 -17.44 -2.10 6.26
C ILE A 113 -18.01 -0.67 6.38
N TYR A 114 -19.25 -0.46 5.94
CA TYR A 114 -19.91 0.83 5.93
C TYR A 114 -19.98 1.47 7.32
N PRO A 115 -20.56 0.83 8.37
CA PRO A 115 -20.69 1.46 9.68
C PRO A 115 -19.34 1.76 10.31
N LYS A 116 -18.35 0.86 10.18
CA LYS A 116 -17.01 1.10 10.73
C LYS A 116 -16.31 2.27 10.06
N LEU A 117 -16.24 2.28 8.73
CA LEU A 117 -15.49 3.32 8.03
C LEU A 117 -16.20 4.66 8.05
N THR A 118 -17.53 4.70 7.96
CA THR A 118 -18.27 5.97 8.03
C THR A 118 -18.29 6.58 9.43
N SER A 119 -18.17 5.78 10.50
CA SER A 119 -18.02 6.29 11.86
C SER A 119 -16.72 7.08 12.07
N ILE A 120 -15.72 6.87 11.21
CA ILE A 120 -14.40 7.50 11.28
C ILE A 120 -14.24 8.56 10.21
N PHE A 121 -14.54 8.23 8.95
CA PHE A 121 -14.24 9.11 7.81
C PHE A 121 -15.43 9.97 7.38
N GLY A 122 -16.57 9.88 8.07
CA GLY A 122 -17.80 10.54 7.67
C GLY A 122 -18.56 9.73 6.63
N LYS A 123 -19.72 10.28 6.23
CA LYS A 123 -20.58 9.64 5.24
C LYS A 123 -20.08 9.94 3.82
N PRO A 124 -20.36 9.05 2.84
CA PRO A 124 -20.17 9.41 1.44
C PRO A 124 -21.07 10.60 1.10
N VAL A 125 -20.67 11.38 0.09
CA VAL A 125 -21.61 12.24 -0.64
C VAL A 125 -22.68 11.37 -1.33
N ASP A 126 -23.78 11.98 -1.73
CA ASP A 126 -24.89 11.29 -2.42
C ASP A 126 -25.30 12.15 -3.61
N ILE A 127 -24.43 12.19 -4.63
CA ILE A 127 -24.61 13.07 -5.79
C ILE A 127 -25.73 12.62 -6.71
N ASP A 128 -26.10 11.34 -6.67
CA ASP A 128 -27.17 10.75 -7.47
C ASP A 128 -28.48 10.59 -6.70
N GLN A 129 -28.49 10.93 -5.40
CA GLN A 129 -29.63 10.88 -4.49
C GLN A 129 -30.25 9.48 -4.37
N SER A 130 -29.48 8.44 -4.65
CA SER A 130 -29.92 7.05 -4.49
C SER A 130 -29.81 6.57 -3.04
N GLY A 131 -28.99 7.25 -2.23
CA GLY A 131 -28.62 6.82 -0.89
C GLY A 131 -27.73 5.57 -0.87
N LYS A 132 -27.19 5.16 -2.03
CA LYS A 132 -26.43 3.92 -2.19
C LYS A 132 -25.15 4.11 -2.99
N ILE A 133 -24.13 3.37 -2.61
CA ILE A 133 -22.89 3.24 -3.38
C ILE A 133 -23.03 2.09 -4.37
N ILE A 134 -22.50 2.28 -5.57
CA ILE A 134 -22.37 1.19 -6.55
C ILE A 134 -21.08 0.43 -6.29
N ILE A 135 -21.17 -0.87 -6.04
CA ILE A 135 -20.03 -1.79 -6.05
C ILE A 135 -20.05 -2.52 -7.39
N PHE A 136 -19.16 -2.14 -8.29
CA PHE A 136 -19.06 -2.69 -9.64
C PHE A 136 -17.91 -3.70 -9.76
N ILE A 137 -18.22 -4.95 -10.09
CA ILE A 137 -17.25 -6.03 -10.22
C ILE A 137 -17.06 -6.36 -11.69
N LYS A 138 -15.82 -6.28 -12.17
CA LYS A 138 -15.47 -6.53 -13.58
C LYS A 138 -14.11 -7.21 -13.69
N ASP A 139 -13.79 -7.78 -14.85
CA ASP A 139 -12.39 -8.09 -15.14
C ASP A 139 -11.67 -6.77 -15.42
N ILE A 140 -10.76 -6.36 -14.54
CA ILE A 140 -10.01 -5.12 -14.71
C ILE A 140 -8.93 -5.37 -15.76
N ASN A 141 -9.13 -4.80 -16.95
CA ASN A 141 -8.14 -4.80 -18.02
C ASN A 141 -6.91 -3.97 -17.63
N ASP A 142 -5.85 -4.63 -17.18
CA ASP A 142 -4.56 -4.04 -16.79
C ASP A 142 -3.35 -4.78 -17.40
N ALA A 143 -2.15 -4.24 -17.17
CA ALA A 143 -0.90 -4.81 -17.68
C ALA A 143 -0.57 -6.21 -17.10
N TYR A 144 -1.32 -6.71 -16.13
CA TYR A 144 -1.20 -8.09 -15.67
C TYR A 144 -1.88 -9.05 -16.65
N ASN A 145 -2.98 -8.67 -17.31
CA ASN A 145 -3.68 -9.50 -18.30
C ASN A 145 -2.77 -9.93 -19.47
N ASN A 146 -1.77 -9.13 -19.85
CA ASN A 146 -0.78 -9.48 -20.88
C ASN A 146 0.60 -9.87 -20.31
N ARG A 147 0.71 -10.13 -18.99
CA ARG A 147 1.95 -10.48 -18.27
C ARG A 147 3.07 -9.45 -18.39
N SER A 148 2.75 -8.20 -18.70
CA SER A 148 3.73 -7.11 -18.74
C SER A 148 3.93 -6.43 -17.38
N ALA A 149 3.10 -6.76 -16.38
CA ALA A 149 3.24 -6.33 -14.99
C ALA A 149 3.30 -7.53 -14.03
N SER A 150 3.95 -7.34 -12.88
CA SER A 150 4.08 -8.34 -11.80
C SER A 150 2.96 -8.25 -10.75
N SER A 151 2.09 -7.24 -10.85
CA SER A 151 0.92 -7.02 -9.99
C SER A 151 -0.29 -6.61 -10.83
N TYR A 152 -1.48 -6.95 -10.32
CA TYR A 152 -2.77 -6.53 -10.87
C TYR A 152 -3.42 -5.45 -9.99
N ILE A 153 -4.37 -4.73 -10.55
CA ILE A 153 -5.22 -3.75 -9.86
C ILE A 153 -6.39 -4.51 -9.23
N GLY A 154 -6.44 -4.56 -7.89
CA GLY A 154 -7.53 -5.23 -7.17
C GLY A 154 -8.83 -4.44 -7.16
N GLY A 155 -8.75 -3.12 -7.20
CA GLY A 155 -9.89 -2.23 -7.22
C GLY A 155 -9.45 -0.79 -7.46
N PHE A 156 -10.42 0.09 -7.65
CA PHE A 156 -10.19 1.53 -7.71
C PHE A 156 -11.49 2.31 -7.47
N VAL A 157 -11.32 3.54 -6.98
CA VAL A 157 -12.31 4.61 -7.10
C VAL A 157 -11.87 5.57 -8.19
N ASN A 158 -12.80 5.93 -9.07
CA ASN A 158 -12.58 6.92 -10.11
C ASN A 158 -13.20 8.27 -9.72
N PRO A 159 -12.41 9.29 -9.37
CA PRO A 159 -12.95 10.60 -9.01
C PRO A 159 -13.78 11.24 -10.13
N ALA A 160 -13.56 10.84 -11.39
CA ALA A 160 -14.35 11.33 -12.50
C ALA A 160 -15.83 10.94 -12.41
N ASP A 161 -16.18 9.85 -11.69
CA ASP A 161 -17.56 9.42 -11.51
C ASP A 161 -18.38 10.41 -10.67
N TYR A 162 -17.75 11.37 -9.99
CA TYR A 162 -18.45 12.47 -9.31
C TYR A 162 -18.88 13.61 -10.23
N PHE A 163 -18.32 13.68 -11.44
CA PHE A 163 -18.45 14.86 -12.28
C PHE A 163 -19.59 14.76 -13.28
N ILE A 164 -20.07 15.91 -13.75
CA ILE A 164 -20.96 15.95 -14.91
C ILE A 164 -20.24 15.29 -16.10
N ASP A 165 -20.86 14.26 -16.70
CA ASP A 165 -20.26 13.57 -17.84
C ASP A 165 -20.15 14.53 -19.04
N ASN A 166 -18.97 14.59 -19.63
CA ASN A 166 -18.73 15.41 -20.80
C ASN A 166 -17.94 14.60 -21.85
N PRO A 167 -18.59 14.12 -22.93
CA PRO A 167 -17.94 13.29 -23.94
C PRO A 167 -16.83 13.99 -24.73
N THR A 168 -16.69 15.32 -24.59
CA THR A 168 -15.59 16.10 -25.20
C THR A 168 -14.31 16.10 -24.35
N LYS A 169 -14.39 15.64 -23.09
CA LYS A 169 -13.24 15.52 -22.19
C LYS A 169 -12.59 14.15 -22.30
N SER A 170 -11.37 14.04 -21.79
CA SER A 170 -10.62 12.78 -21.73
C SER A 170 -11.12 11.79 -20.69
N TYR A 171 -12.06 12.21 -19.84
CA TYR A 171 -12.71 11.37 -18.85
C TYR A 171 -14.17 11.09 -19.23
N ARG A 172 -14.71 10.00 -18.70
CA ARG A 172 -16.15 9.74 -18.65
C ARG A 172 -16.58 9.59 -17.20
N SER A 173 -17.83 9.93 -16.94
CA SER A 173 -18.41 9.88 -15.61
C SER A 173 -19.70 9.06 -15.60
N ASN A 174 -19.88 8.29 -14.53
CA ASN A 174 -21.15 7.66 -14.21
C ASN A 174 -22.08 8.54 -13.37
N GLN A 175 -21.60 9.68 -12.84
CA GLN A 175 -22.36 10.63 -12.00
C GLN A 175 -22.90 9.97 -10.72
N ARG A 176 -22.10 9.12 -10.08
CA ARG A 176 -22.46 8.31 -8.90
C ARG A 176 -21.25 7.98 -8.03
N GLU A 177 -21.50 7.63 -6.77
CA GLU A 177 -20.53 7.02 -5.87
C GLU A 177 -20.24 5.58 -6.31
N MET A 178 -19.06 5.32 -6.87
CA MET A 178 -18.73 4.01 -7.42
C MET A 178 -17.39 3.47 -6.91
N ILE A 179 -17.40 2.20 -6.51
CA ILE A 179 -16.21 1.39 -6.25
C ILE A 179 -16.13 0.32 -7.32
N THR A 180 -15.00 0.24 -8.03
CA THR A 180 -14.75 -0.85 -8.98
C THR A 180 -13.82 -1.88 -8.33
N LEU A 181 -14.17 -3.17 -8.41
CA LEU A 181 -13.37 -4.28 -7.92
C LEU A 181 -13.06 -5.26 -9.05
N ASP A 182 -11.89 -5.87 -8.99
CA ASP A 182 -11.51 -6.95 -9.89
C ASP A 182 -12.29 -8.23 -9.55
N GLY A 183 -13.03 -8.74 -10.53
CA GLY A 183 -13.81 -9.96 -10.45
C GLY A 183 -13.04 -11.21 -10.81
N PHE A 184 -11.77 -11.07 -11.21
CA PHE A 184 -10.95 -12.15 -11.73
C PHE A 184 -9.81 -12.54 -10.77
N TYR A 185 -8.71 -11.76 -10.75
CA TYR A 185 -7.52 -12.08 -9.96
C TYR A 185 -7.74 -11.84 -8.47
N LEU A 186 -8.49 -10.80 -8.09
CA LEU A 186 -8.84 -10.55 -6.69
C LEU A 186 -9.77 -11.64 -6.12
N LEU A 187 -10.74 -12.12 -6.90
CA LEU A 187 -11.61 -13.21 -6.46
C LEU A 187 -10.81 -14.51 -6.27
N ASN A 188 -9.89 -14.82 -7.19
CA ASN A 188 -8.96 -15.93 -7.03
C ASN A 188 -8.07 -15.77 -5.78
N ALA A 189 -7.52 -14.58 -5.55
CA ALA A 189 -6.72 -14.28 -4.36
C ALA A 189 -7.55 -14.42 -3.07
N THR A 190 -8.85 -14.12 -3.12
CA THR A 190 -9.78 -14.30 -2.01
C THR A 190 -9.95 -15.77 -1.65
N ILE A 191 -10.17 -16.63 -2.64
CA ILE A 191 -10.29 -18.08 -2.43
C ILE A 191 -9.00 -18.62 -1.78
N LEU A 192 -7.84 -18.26 -2.31
CA LEU A 192 -6.54 -18.68 -1.75
C LEU A 192 -6.34 -18.17 -0.32
N SER A 193 -6.72 -16.93 -0.03
CA SER A 193 -6.60 -16.36 1.32
C SER A 193 -7.46 -17.12 2.33
N LEU A 194 -8.70 -17.45 1.96
CA LEU A 194 -9.61 -18.19 2.83
C LEU A 194 -9.13 -19.63 3.09
N LEU A 195 -8.56 -20.30 2.08
CA LEU A 195 -7.95 -21.63 2.24
C LEU A 195 -6.76 -21.64 3.21
N GLU A 196 -6.08 -20.50 3.35
CA GLU A 196 -4.94 -20.31 4.24
C GLU A 196 -5.32 -19.66 5.59
N ASN A 197 -6.62 -19.56 5.91
CA ASN A 197 -7.15 -18.87 7.10
C ASN A 197 -6.64 -17.42 7.23
N LYS A 198 -6.47 -16.73 6.11
CA LYS A 198 -6.10 -15.31 6.04
C LYS A 198 -7.34 -14.43 5.88
N PRO A 199 -7.23 -13.11 6.16
CA PRO A 199 -8.31 -12.16 5.90
C PRO A 199 -8.86 -12.26 4.47
N ASN A 200 -10.16 -12.02 4.30
CA ASN A 200 -10.80 -12.04 3.00
C ASN A 200 -10.25 -10.89 2.13
N ALA A 201 -9.52 -11.23 1.07
CA ALA A 201 -8.87 -10.25 0.21
C ALA A 201 -9.86 -9.31 -0.49
N LEU A 202 -11.00 -9.81 -0.99
CA LEU A 202 -12.05 -8.99 -1.60
C LEU A 202 -12.58 -7.94 -0.62
N TYR A 203 -12.88 -8.34 0.62
CA TYR A 203 -13.42 -7.41 1.62
C TYR A 203 -12.36 -6.45 2.14
N SER A 204 -11.10 -6.88 2.24
CA SER A 204 -9.97 -5.99 2.50
C SER A 204 -9.85 -4.93 1.41
N THR A 205 -9.88 -5.31 0.13
CA THR A 205 -9.84 -4.36 -0.99
C THR A 205 -11.07 -3.48 -1.02
N LEU A 206 -12.27 -3.99 -0.78
CA LEU A 206 -13.49 -3.18 -0.71
C LEU A 206 -13.41 -2.11 0.40
N ALA A 207 -12.89 -2.45 1.58
CA ALA A 207 -12.66 -1.48 2.66
C ALA A 207 -11.61 -0.43 2.28
N HIS A 208 -10.52 -0.85 1.63
CA HIS A 208 -9.48 0.04 1.10
C HIS A 208 -10.07 1.05 0.09
N GLU A 209 -10.79 0.57 -0.93
CA GLU A 209 -11.38 1.43 -1.95
C GLU A 209 -12.50 2.31 -1.38
N PHE A 210 -13.26 1.82 -0.41
CA PHE A 210 -14.27 2.66 0.25
C PHE A 210 -13.64 3.83 1.00
N GLN A 211 -12.43 3.67 1.57
CA GLN A 211 -11.68 4.79 2.14
C GLN A 211 -11.40 5.86 1.08
N HIS A 212 -10.91 5.46 -0.10
CA HIS A 212 -10.66 6.38 -1.21
C HIS A 212 -11.93 7.14 -1.64
N LEU A 213 -13.08 6.44 -1.65
CA LEU A 213 -14.39 7.02 -1.95
C LEU A 213 -14.76 8.09 -0.93
N LEU A 214 -14.66 7.78 0.38
CA LEU A 214 -14.95 8.74 1.46
C LEU A 214 -14.00 9.93 1.47
N ARG A 215 -12.73 9.72 1.08
CA ARG A 215 -11.68 10.76 1.06
C ARG A 215 -11.85 11.75 -0.09
N SER A 216 -12.21 11.26 -1.28
CA SER A 216 -12.17 12.05 -2.53
C SER A 216 -12.93 13.39 -2.44
N PRO A 217 -14.14 13.48 -1.85
CA PRO A 217 -14.85 14.75 -1.70
C PRO A 217 -14.12 15.79 -0.84
N TYR A 218 -13.30 15.37 0.12
CA TYR A 218 -12.48 16.27 0.94
C TYR A 218 -11.22 16.75 0.20
N GLU A 219 -10.62 15.89 -0.63
CA GLU A 219 -9.49 16.26 -1.49
C GLU A 219 -9.90 17.32 -2.51
N LEU A 220 -11.06 17.09 -3.10
CA LEU A 220 -11.58 17.90 -4.18
C LEU A 220 -12.52 19.02 -3.70
N LYS A 221 -12.66 19.19 -2.37
CA LYS A 221 -13.40 20.28 -1.72
C LYS A 221 -14.88 20.36 -2.13
N PHE A 222 -15.55 19.22 -2.26
CA PHE A 222 -16.98 19.10 -2.55
C PHE A 222 -17.74 18.21 -1.55
N SER A 223 -17.24 18.02 -0.33
CA SER A 223 -17.84 17.11 0.68
C SER A 223 -19.32 17.37 1.06
N ASN A 224 -19.92 18.47 0.61
CA ASN A 224 -21.33 18.80 0.81
C ASN A 224 -22.16 18.74 -0.49
N ALA A 225 -21.61 18.17 -1.57
CA ALA A 225 -22.31 18.07 -2.85
C ALA A 225 -23.50 17.09 -2.76
N THR A 226 -24.62 17.49 -3.37
CA THR A 226 -25.87 16.71 -3.47
C THR A 226 -26.30 16.52 -4.94
N SER A 227 -25.39 16.80 -5.85
CA SER A 227 -25.55 16.70 -7.30
C SER A 227 -24.18 16.52 -7.95
N PRO A 228 -24.11 15.99 -9.19
CA PRO A 228 -22.84 15.86 -9.90
C PRO A 228 -22.11 17.20 -10.00
N VAL A 229 -20.78 17.16 -9.85
CA VAL A 229 -19.95 18.35 -9.74
C VAL A 229 -19.44 18.76 -11.12
N ASP A 230 -19.53 20.05 -11.45
CA ASP A 230 -18.80 20.58 -12.61
C ASP A 230 -17.32 20.73 -12.20
N PRO A 231 -16.37 20.03 -12.84
CA PRO A 231 -14.96 20.14 -12.48
C PRO A 231 -14.40 21.56 -12.69
N ALA A 232 -15.05 22.39 -13.51
CA ALA A 232 -14.69 23.80 -13.66
C ALA A 232 -14.96 24.63 -12.38
N ASN A 233 -15.82 24.15 -11.49
CA ASN A 233 -16.19 24.80 -10.24
C ASN A 233 -15.41 24.27 -9.02
N LEU A 234 -14.44 23.37 -9.23
CA LEU A 234 -13.61 22.90 -8.13
C LEU A 234 -12.79 24.05 -7.56
N SER A 235 -12.64 24.05 -6.23
CA SER A 235 -11.84 25.06 -5.53
C SER A 235 -10.41 25.09 -6.09
N SER A 236 -9.82 26.28 -6.21
CA SER A 236 -8.38 26.41 -6.48
C SER A 236 -7.49 25.82 -5.38
N SER A 237 -8.08 25.55 -4.20
CA SER A 237 -7.44 24.83 -3.09
C SER A 237 -7.71 23.31 -3.11
N ALA A 238 -8.43 22.79 -4.11
CA ALA A 238 -8.56 21.36 -4.31
C ALA A 238 -7.17 20.78 -4.58
N SER A 239 -6.76 19.87 -3.71
CA SER A 239 -5.46 19.23 -3.77
C SER A 239 -5.59 17.77 -3.37
N TYR A 240 -4.82 16.96 -4.06
CA TYR A 240 -4.68 15.56 -3.70
C TYR A 240 -3.66 15.41 -2.60
N ASP A 241 -3.94 14.46 -1.72
CA ASP A 241 -2.99 14.12 -0.68
C ASP A 241 -1.81 13.37 -1.28
N ALA A 242 -0.65 13.48 -0.63
CA ALA A 242 0.52 12.72 -1.01
C ALA A 242 0.16 11.23 -1.09
N SER A 243 0.52 10.58 -2.20
CA SER A 243 0.07 9.20 -2.50
C SER A 243 0.34 8.23 -1.37
N TRP A 244 1.48 8.35 -0.68
CA TRP A 244 1.83 7.49 0.45
C TRP A 244 0.90 7.70 1.67
N ILE A 245 0.38 8.91 1.91
CA ILE A 245 -0.59 9.16 2.99
C ILE A 245 -1.95 8.62 2.59
N ASN A 246 -2.36 8.91 1.34
CA ASN A 246 -3.61 8.45 0.76
C ASN A 246 -3.71 6.92 0.85
N GLU A 247 -2.73 6.21 0.30
CA GLU A 247 -2.69 4.75 0.27
C GLU A 247 -2.40 4.12 1.63
N GLY A 248 -1.50 4.71 2.43
CA GLY A 248 -1.23 4.22 3.78
C GLY A 248 -2.46 4.30 4.69
N THR A 249 -3.29 5.35 4.54
CA THR A 249 -4.57 5.48 5.27
C THR A 249 -5.57 4.42 4.82
N SER A 250 -5.67 4.15 3.52
CA SER A 250 -6.57 3.13 2.96
C SER A 250 -6.18 1.71 3.36
N GLU A 251 -4.89 1.41 3.46
CA GLU A 251 -4.41 0.14 4.01
C GLU A 251 -4.77 -0.02 5.50
N VAL A 252 -4.66 1.05 6.31
CA VAL A 252 -5.12 1.04 7.71
C VAL A 252 -6.65 0.89 7.81
N ALA A 253 -7.42 1.48 6.88
CA ALA A 253 -8.87 1.34 6.86
C ALA A 253 -9.31 -0.12 6.69
N SER A 254 -8.60 -0.91 5.89
CA SER A 254 -8.82 -2.36 5.77
C SER A 254 -8.70 -3.09 7.11
N ASP A 255 -7.71 -2.71 7.92
CA ASP A 255 -7.51 -3.28 9.25
C ASP A 255 -8.65 -2.92 10.20
N ILE A 256 -9.05 -1.65 10.21
CA ILE A 256 -10.16 -1.14 11.02
C ILE A 256 -11.46 -1.86 10.66
N ALA A 257 -11.70 -2.10 9.37
CA ALA A 257 -12.85 -2.86 8.90
C ALA A 257 -12.85 -4.33 9.41
N GLY A 258 -11.72 -4.83 9.90
CA GLY A 258 -11.55 -6.18 10.45
C GLY A 258 -10.86 -7.14 9.49
N TYR A 259 -10.29 -6.64 8.40
CA TYR A 259 -9.60 -7.45 7.37
C TYR A 259 -8.08 -7.31 7.43
N GLY A 260 -7.58 -6.92 8.60
CA GLY A 260 -6.17 -6.81 8.92
C GLY A 260 -5.66 -7.87 9.89
N PRO A 261 -4.35 -7.85 10.21
CA PRO A 261 -3.36 -6.96 9.60
C PRO A 261 -2.91 -7.43 8.22
N GLN A 262 -2.39 -6.51 7.40
CA GLN A 262 -1.94 -6.80 6.04
C GLN A 262 -0.60 -7.55 6.03
N ALA A 263 -0.63 -8.85 6.36
CA ALA A 263 0.56 -9.68 6.55
C ALA A 263 1.54 -9.65 5.37
N LYS A 264 1.02 -9.71 4.13
CA LYS A 264 1.86 -9.65 2.91
C LYS A 264 2.56 -8.28 2.78
N ARG A 265 1.88 -7.19 3.16
CA ARG A 265 2.49 -5.85 3.19
C ARG A 265 3.63 -5.80 4.21
N MET A 266 3.41 -6.34 5.41
CA MET A 266 4.43 -6.33 6.46
C MET A 266 5.66 -7.14 6.08
N LYS A 267 5.44 -8.35 5.56
CA LYS A 267 6.50 -9.17 5.01
C LYS A 267 7.27 -8.48 3.88
N CYS A 268 6.60 -7.73 3.02
CA CYS A 268 7.27 -6.98 1.96
C CYS A 268 8.09 -5.80 2.53
N PHE A 269 7.54 -5.07 3.50
CA PHE A 269 8.23 -3.95 4.17
C PHE A 269 9.54 -4.38 4.83
N ILE A 270 9.53 -5.49 5.56
CA ILE A 270 10.71 -6.06 6.26
C ILE A 270 11.60 -6.94 5.37
N GLY A 271 11.26 -7.15 4.10
CA GLY A 271 12.06 -7.97 3.18
C GLY A 271 12.08 -9.47 3.53
N ASP A 272 10.96 -10.03 3.99
CA ASP A 272 10.81 -11.46 4.30
C ASP A 272 11.27 -12.33 3.10
N PRO A 273 12.22 -13.26 3.30
CA PRO A 273 12.71 -14.13 2.23
C PRO A 273 11.64 -14.98 1.54
N SER A 274 10.51 -15.27 2.20
CA SER A 274 9.37 -15.95 1.57
C SER A 274 8.71 -15.12 0.46
N LEU A 275 9.02 -13.82 0.38
CA LEU A 275 8.62 -12.90 -0.67
C LEU A 275 9.82 -12.40 -1.50
N ALA A 276 10.97 -13.09 -1.48
CA ALA A 276 12.27 -12.66 -2.04
C ALA A 276 12.36 -12.48 -3.57
N SER A 277 11.25 -12.21 -4.24
CA SER A 277 11.23 -11.87 -5.66
C SER A 277 10.63 -10.47 -5.90
N GLY A 278 11.18 -9.77 -6.89
CA GLY A 278 10.70 -8.45 -7.28
C GLY A 278 10.96 -7.35 -6.25
N SER A 279 10.00 -6.42 -6.12
CA SER A 279 10.18 -5.16 -5.39
C SER A 279 10.19 -5.27 -3.86
N CYS A 280 9.87 -6.43 -3.29
CA CYS A 280 9.98 -6.70 -1.84
C CYS A 280 11.38 -7.15 -1.41
N MET A 281 12.22 -7.54 -2.37
CA MET A 281 13.62 -7.90 -2.10
C MET A 281 14.31 -6.69 -1.47
N ASN A 282 14.96 -6.90 -0.31
CA ASN A 282 15.62 -5.88 0.53
C ASN A 282 14.72 -5.01 1.42
N GLY A 283 13.40 -5.21 1.38
CA GLY A 283 12.47 -4.41 2.18
C GLY A 283 12.59 -2.91 1.90
N PHE A 284 12.42 -2.09 2.93
CA PHE A 284 12.43 -0.63 2.82
C PHE A 284 13.81 0.01 2.60
N ILE A 285 14.91 -0.75 2.67
CA ILE A 285 16.28 -0.20 2.56
C ILE A 285 16.51 0.34 1.14
N GLY A 286 16.98 1.58 1.04
CA GLY A 286 17.23 2.28 -0.22
C GLY A 286 15.97 2.71 -0.96
N LYS A 287 14.79 2.60 -0.34
CA LYS A 287 13.50 2.89 -0.97
C LYS A 287 12.84 4.10 -0.30
N PRO A 288 12.42 5.12 -1.07
CA PRO A 288 11.73 6.28 -0.51
C PRO A 288 10.28 5.95 -0.15
N LEU A 289 9.81 6.47 1.00
CA LEU A 289 8.39 6.54 1.34
C LEU A 289 7.67 7.60 0.50
N PHE A 290 8.30 8.75 0.27
CA PHE A 290 7.66 9.91 -0.38
C PHE A 290 7.59 9.84 -1.91
N GLN A 291 8.27 8.88 -2.53
CA GLN A 291 8.19 8.71 -3.98
C GLN A 291 7.36 7.51 -4.35
N TRP A 292 6.38 7.76 -5.21
CA TRP A 292 5.39 6.78 -5.57
C TRP A 292 5.68 6.18 -6.93
N GLY A 293 6.00 4.89 -6.94
CA GLY A 293 6.11 4.09 -8.17
C GLY A 293 4.95 3.10 -8.34
N GLY A 294 3.97 3.11 -7.42
CA GLY A 294 2.87 2.14 -7.40
C GLY A 294 3.29 0.69 -7.11
N SER A 295 4.51 0.47 -6.60
CA SER A 295 5.00 -0.87 -6.27
C SER A 295 4.38 -1.41 -4.98
N ILE A 296 4.29 -2.73 -4.82
CA ILE A 296 3.84 -3.35 -3.56
C ILE A 296 4.63 -2.83 -2.34
N LEU A 297 5.92 -2.54 -2.51
CA LEU A 297 6.73 -1.97 -1.44
C LEU A 297 6.30 -0.55 -1.06
N ASN A 298 5.88 0.29 -2.02
CA ASN A 298 5.37 1.63 -1.70
C ASN A 298 4.12 1.55 -0.80
N TYR A 299 3.15 0.69 -1.13
CA TYR A 299 1.99 0.43 -0.27
C TYR A 299 2.41 -0.13 1.09
N SER A 300 3.38 -1.03 1.10
CA SER A 300 3.84 -1.70 2.32
C SER A 300 4.52 -0.75 3.31
N PHE A 301 5.38 0.14 2.80
CA PHE A 301 6.04 1.17 3.60
C PHE A 301 5.01 2.19 4.12
N SER A 302 4.12 2.64 3.24
CA SER A 302 3.05 3.58 3.59
C SER A 302 2.14 3.05 4.68
N TYR A 303 1.69 1.80 4.54
CA TYR A 303 0.89 1.12 5.55
C TYR A 303 1.64 0.98 6.87
N ALA A 304 2.89 0.51 6.87
CA ALA A 304 3.67 0.32 8.10
C ALA A 304 3.81 1.64 8.89
N PHE A 305 4.13 2.74 8.21
CA PHE A 305 4.30 4.04 8.87
C PHE A 305 2.96 4.67 9.28
N MET A 306 1.93 4.63 8.43
CA MET A 306 0.60 5.13 8.81
C MET A 306 -0.02 4.33 9.95
N ARG A 307 0.18 3.01 9.98
CA ARG A 307 -0.23 2.15 11.08
C ARG A 307 0.52 2.50 12.37
N TYR A 308 1.82 2.75 12.28
CA TYR A 308 2.62 3.23 13.41
C TYR A 308 2.08 4.54 13.97
N LEU A 309 1.75 5.52 13.12
CA LEU A 309 1.17 6.79 13.56
C LEU A 309 -0.24 6.61 14.15
N TYR A 310 -1.10 5.82 13.52
CA TYR A 310 -2.44 5.52 14.02
C TYR A 310 -2.39 4.91 15.42
N ASP A 311 -1.59 3.86 15.62
CA ASP A 311 -1.51 3.19 16.93
C ASP A 311 -0.86 4.05 18.02
N ASN A 312 -0.01 4.99 17.64
CA ASN A 312 0.65 5.94 18.55
C ASN A 312 -0.06 7.30 18.65
N SER A 313 -1.26 7.44 18.07
CA SER A 313 -2.04 8.67 18.15
C SER A 313 -3.00 8.72 19.35
N GLY A 314 -3.24 7.59 20.00
CA GLY A 314 -4.21 7.50 21.08
C GLY A 314 -4.13 6.20 21.88
N SER A 315 -4.61 6.25 23.12
CA SER A 315 -4.58 5.08 24.02
C SER A 315 -5.75 4.11 23.80
N ASN A 316 -6.80 4.57 23.14
CA ASN A 316 -8.01 3.80 22.84
C ASN A 316 -8.43 4.02 21.38
N GLU A 317 -9.39 3.23 20.90
CA GLU A 317 -9.84 3.29 19.51
C GLU A 317 -10.44 4.66 19.13
N THR A 318 -11.21 5.29 20.02
CA THR A 318 -11.82 6.61 19.78
C THR A 318 -10.78 7.70 19.53
N ASP A 319 -9.73 7.74 20.35
CA ASP A 319 -8.64 8.70 20.19
C ASP A 319 -7.92 8.49 18.84
N LYS A 320 -7.60 7.23 18.52
CA LYS A 320 -6.93 6.88 17.26
C LYS A 320 -7.77 7.22 16.04
N ASN A 321 -9.07 6.97 16.13
CA ASN A 321 -10.04 7.31 15.09
C ASN A 321 -10.20 8.82 14.94
N THR A 322 -10.10 9.59 16.02
CA THR A 322 -10.13 11.06 15.97
C THR A 322 -8.94 11.62 15.18
N PHE A 323 -7.74 11.06 15.40
CA PHE A 323 -6.57 11.41 14.60
C PHE A 323 -6.78 11.06 13.13
N LEU A 324 -7.16 9.81 12.82
CA LEU A 324 -7.31 9.36 11.44
C LEU A 324 -8.45 10.07 10.69
N ASN A 325 -9.53 10.41 11.38
CA ASN A 325 -10.60 11.26 10.87
C ASN A 325 -10.05 12.61 10.40
N ALA A 326 -9.25 13.27 11.23
CA ALA A 326 -8.69 14.58 10.91
C ALA A 326 -7.65 14.53 9.77
N VAL A 327 -6.94 13.40 9.64
CA VAL A 327 -6.04 13.14 8.49
C VAL A 327 -6.80 13.15 7.16
N VAL A 328 -8.08 12.78 7.14
CA VAL A 328 -8.87 12.63 5.91
C VAL A 328 -9.85 13.78 5.68
N THR A 329 -10.57 14.19 6.72
CA THR A 329 -11.73 15.10 6.62
C THR A 329 -11.41 16.54 7.01
N GLY A 330 -10.19 16.82 7.48
CA GLY A 330 -9.78 18.14 7.93
C GLY A 330 -9.91 19.21 6.84
N THR A 331 -10.61 20.30 7.13
CA THR A 331 -10.87 21.39 6.16
C THR A 331 -9.81 22.48 6.18
N SER A 332 -9.32 22.86 7.37
CA SER A 332 -8.23 23.83 7.56
C SER A 332 -6.85 23.19 7.69
N GLU A 333 -6.80 21.93 8.11
CA GLU A 333 -5.57 21.18 8.32
C GLU A 333 -5.86 19.69 8.15
N ARG A 334 -5.17 19.06 7.21
CA ARG A 334 -5.36 17.67 6.80
C ARG A 334 -4.00 16.99 6.63
N GLY A 335 -3.97 15.66 6.65
CA GLY A 335 -2.79 14.89 6.24
C GLY A 335 -2.62 14.85 4.73
N ASP A 336 -2.42 16.02 4.10
CA ASP A 336 -2.21 16.15 2.66
C ASP A 336 -0.74 16.08 2.24
N SER A 337 0.12 16.38 3.19
CA SER A 337 1.56 16.48 3.09
C SER A 337 2.15 15.96 4.40
N ILE A 338 3.46 15.73 4.45
CA ILE A 338 4.07 15.35 5.72
C ILE A 338 3.92 16.44 6.77
N SER A 339 4.05 17.72 6.40
CA SER A 339 3.83 18.84 7.32
C SER A 339 2.39 18.90 7.81
N GLY A 340 1.41 18.70 6.91
CA GLY A 340 -0.01 18.60 7.25
C GLY A 340 -0.28 17.45 8.21
N LEU A 341 0.20 16.24 7.90
CA LEU A 341 0.04 15.05 8.73
C LEU A 341 0.65 15.20 10.12
N MET A 342 1.85 15.79 10.18
CA MET A 342 2.52 16.09 11.44
C MET A 342 1.72 17.11 12.25
N ASN A 343 1.25 18.19 11.64
CA ASN A 343 0.41 19.16 12.35
C ASN A 343 -0.90 18.51 12.86
N VAL A 344 -1.54 17.65 12.06
CA VAL A 344 -2.70 16.86 12.50
C VAL A 344 -2.34 16.00 13.71
N PHE A 345 -1.20 15.28 13.67
CA PHE A 345 -0.74 14.48 14.80
C PHE A 345 -0.58 15.35 16.06
N LYS A 346 0.11 16.49 15.95
CA LYS A 346 0.28 17.45 17.06
C LYS A 346 -1.04 17.91 17.67
N ARG A 347 -2.07 18.16 16.85
CA ARG A 347 -3.34 18.73 17.34
C ARG A 347 -4.37 17.69 17.75
N LYS A 348 -4.31 16.49 17.20
CA LYS A 348 -5.38 15.48 17.28
C LYS A 348 -4.96 14.19 17.95
N SER A 349 -3.65 13.91 18.06
CA SER A 349 -3.16 12.82 18.89
C SER A 349 -3.32 13.18 20.37
N THR A 350 -3.94 12.30 21.16
CA THR A 350 -3.96 12.44 22.62
C THR A 350 -2.62 12.06 23.26
N LEU A 351 -1.72 11.45 22.49
CA LEU A 351 -0.37 11.06 22.91
C LEU A 351 0.71 12.04 22.46
N TYR A 352 0.37 13.14 21.78
CA TYR A 352 1.37 14.13 21.39
C TYR A 352 2.03 14.76 22.63
N ASP A 353 3.36 14.71 22.64
CA ASP A 353 4.20 15.29 23.69
C ASP A 353 5.24 16.24 23.08
N ASN A 354 5.05 17.54 23.29
CA ASN A 354 5.91 18.59 22.77
C ASN A 354 7.35 18.49 23.29
N ALA A 355 7.55 18.05 24.54
CA ALA A 355 8.90 17.93 25.10
C ALA A 355 9.70 16.82 24.40
N LYS A 356 9.01 15.83 23.83
CA LYS A 356 9.64 14.73 23.10
C LYS A 356 9.76 15.02 21.61
N LEU A 357 8.70 15.49 20.98
CA LEU A 357 8.61 15.61 19.52
C LEU A 357 8.95 16.99 18.95
N ASP A 358 8.95 18.04 19.78
CA ASP A 358 8.95 19.44 19.33
C ASP A 358 7.60 19.88 18.72
N SER A 359 7.49 21.18 18.44
CA SER A 359 6.35 21.87 17.84
C SER A 359 6.48 22.03 16.32
N ASP A 360 7.71 22.02 15.81
CA ASP A 360 8.04 22.08 14.38
C ASP A 360 7.75 20.74 13.69
N SER A 361 7.01 20.79 12.57
CA SER A 361 6.57 19.59 11.86
C SER A 361 7.72 18.79 11.27
N THR A 362 8.81 19.45 10.86
CA THR A 362 9.98 18.78 10.28
C THR A 362 10.73 18.00 11.36
N THR A 363 10.99 18.63 12.49
CA THR A 363 11.67 18.01 13.64
C THR A 363 10.85 16.84 14.20
N MET A 364 9.53 17.02 14.32
CA MET A 364 8.62 15.97 14.76
C MET A 364 8.63 14.77 13.80
N PHE A 365 8.55 15.00 12.48
CA PHE A 365 8.67 13.93 11.49
C PHE A 365 9.98 13.16 11.68
N ARG A 366 11.11 13.88 11.74
CA ARG A 366 12.42 13.24 11.86
C ARG A 366 12.52 12.38 13.11
N LYS A 367 11.99 12.83 14.25
CA LYS A 367 11.98 12.05 15.50
C LYS A 367 11.06 10.83 15.44
N LEU A 368 9.80 10.99 15.01
CA LEU A 368 8.85 9.87 14.89
C LEU A 368 9.32 8.83 13.86
N TYR A 369 9.79 9.28 12.70
CA TYR A 369 10.29 8.42 11.64
C TYR A 369 11.58 7.70 12.06
N SER A 370 12.50 8.38 12.76
CA SER A 370 13.68 7.72 13.34
C SER A 370 13.29 6.61 14.31
N GLY A 371 12.33 6.86 15.21
CA GLY A 371 11.86 5.86 16.16
C GLY A 371 11.21 4.67 15.45
N PHE A 372 10.36 4.93 14.45
CA PHE A 372 9.72 3.91 13.63
C PHE A 372 10.74 3.02 12.90
N ILE A 373 11.74 3.62 12.24
CA ILE A 373 12.78 2.89 11.52
C ILE A 373 13.68 2.12 12.48
N ALA A 374 14.09 2.73 13.60
CA ALA A 374 14.87 2.08 14.64
C ALA A 374 14.16 0.83 15.18
N HIS A 375 12.87 0.93 15.53
CA HIS A 375 12.06 -0.22 15.92
C HIS A 375 11.97 -1.27 14.81
N SER A 376 11.78 -0.85 13.56
CA SER A 376 11.72 -1.75 12.40
C SER A 376 13.03 -2.49 12.12
N MET A 377 14.17 -1.93 12.56
CA MET A 377 15.50 -2.57 12.50
C MET A 377 15.87 -3.36 13.76
N GLY A 378 15.06 -3.29 14.83
CA GLY A 378 15.31 -4.01 16.09
C GLY A 378 16.22 -3.28 17.05
N TYR A 379 16.37 -1.96 16.91
CA TYR A 379 17.22 -1.17 17.79
C TYR A 379 16.62 -1.07 19.19
N THR A 380 17.49 -1.08 20.21
CA THR A 380 17.07 -0.92 21.61
C THR A 380 16.93 0.56 21.92
N ALA A 381 15.87 0.95 22.64
CA ALA A 381 15.67 2.35 23.01
C ALA A 381 16.83 2.92 23.84
N ALA A 382 17.47 2.09 24.67
CA ALA A 382 18.55 2.50 25.57
C ALA A 382 19.81 2.98 24.83
N ASP A 383 20.14 2.36 23.70
CA ASP A 383 21.39 2.59 22.99
C ASP A 383 21.20 3.47 21.73
N THR A 384 19.96 3.92 21.48
CA THR A 384 19.62 4.65 20.26
C THR A 384 19.79 6.17 20.41
N LYS A 385 20.63 6.74 19.55
CA LYS A 385 20.99 8.17 19.53
C LYS A 385 20.66 8.77 18.16
N LEU A 386 20.11 9.98 18.16
CA LEU A 386 19.65 10.72 16.99
C LEU A 386 20.47 12.01 16.81
N TYR A 387 20.80 12.34 15.57
CA TYR A 387 21.44 13.58 15.16
C TYR A 387 20.67 14.19 13.98
N LEU A 388 20.32 15.48 14.07
CA LEU A 388 19.41 16.17 13.15
C LEU A 388 20.16 17.07 12.16
N GLY A 389 21.27 16.57 11.62
CA GLY A 389 22.09 17.28 10.64
C GLY A 389 23.12 18.22 11.27
N ASP A 390 23.46 17.97 12.52
CA ASP A 390 24.54 18.60 13.27
C ASP A 390 25.21 17.57 14.22
N SER A 391 26.13 18.02 15.08
CA SER A 391 26.79 17.18 16.08
C SER A 391 26.03 17.01 17.39
N THR A 392 24.82 17.57 17.50
CA THR A 392 24.04 17.56 18.73
C THR A 392 23.40 16.20 18.91
N GLU A 393 23.82 15.48 19.95
CA GLU A 393 23.24 14.18 20.30
C GLU A 393 21.88 14.37 20.99
N ILE A 394 20.86 13.69 20.46
CA ILE A 394 19.54 13.58 21.06
C ILE A 394 19.31 12.11 21.41
N SER A 395 19.04 11.81 22.68
CA SER A 395 18.60 10.46 23.05
C SER A 395 17.24 10.18 22.44
N LEU A 396 17.12 9.09 21.65
CA LEU A 396 15.84 8.68 21.07
C LEU A 396 15.00 7.84 22.04
N LYS A 397 15.55 7.51 23.21
CA LYS A 397 14.94 6.63 24.22
C LYS A 397 13.51 7.06 24.57
N SER A 398 13.33 8.30 25.00
CA SER A 398 12.03 8.79 25.45
C SER A 398 10.99 8.82 24.33
N VAL A 399 11.42 9.07 23.08
CA VAL A 399 10.56 9.00 21.89
C VAL A 399 10.15 7.55 21.63
N MET A 400 11.09 6.61 21.59
CA MET A 400 10.80 5.19 21.32
C MET A 400 9.98 4.51 22.42
N GLU A 401 10.13 4.95 23.68
CA GLU A 401 9.34 4.46 24.81
C GLU A 401 7.93 5.03 24.82
N THR A 402 7.75 6.30 24.44
CA THR A 402 6.42 6.93 24.37
C THR A 402 5.65 6.48 23.13
N TYR A 403 6.34 6.37 22.00
CA TYR A 403 5.79 5.96 20.72
C TYR A 403 6.34 4.57 20.37
N ALA A 404 5.77 3.56 21.03
CA ALA A 404 6.22 2.19 20.93
C ALA A 404 5.88 1.56 19.57
N TYR A 405 6.63 0.53 19.17
CA TYR A 405 6.27 -0.25 18.00
C TYR A 405 4.97 -1.03 18.24
N PRO A 406 3.92 -0.84 17.42
CA PRO A 406 2.64 -1.49 17.63
C PRO A 406 2.73 -3.01 17.56
N GLU A 407 1.91 -3.71 18.33
CA GLU A 407 1.88 -5.19 18.37
C GLU A 407 1.58 -5.80 17.00
N THR A 408 0.72 -5.14 16.24
CA THR A 408 0.42 -5.49 14.85
C THR A 408 1.66 -5.53 13.96
N LEU A 409 2.62 -4.63 14.18
CA LEU A 409 3.88 -4.61 13.43
C LEU A 409 4.92 -5.55 14.06
N LYS A 410 4.95 -5.67 15.39
CA LYS A 410 5.90 -6.53 16.14
C LYS A 410 5.91 -7.98 15.70
N THR A 411 4.74 -8.50 15.31
CA THR A 411 4.56 -9.88 14.82
C THR A 411 5.51 -10.25 13.67
N TYR A 412 6.03 -9.25 12.94
CA TYR A 412 6.90 -9.45 11.78
C TYR A 412 8.37 -9.05 12.02
N LEU A 413 8.77 -8.73 13.26
CA LEU A 413 10.13 -8.28 13.55
C LEU A 413 11.20 -9.39 13.48
N ASN A 414 10.82 -10.67 13.41
CA ASN A 414 11.76 -11.79 13.39
C ASN A 414 12.72 -11.81 12.18
N TYR A 415 12.53 -10.94 11.19
CA TYR A 415 13.34 -10.87 9.97
C TYR A 415 14.30 -9.67 9.93
N GLN A 416 14.43 -8.92 11.03
CA GLN A 416 15.32 -7.74 11.15
C GLN A 416 16.79 -8.01 10.81
N SER A 417 17.29 -9.23 11.10
CA SER A 417 18.66 -9.64 10.80
C SER A 417 18.95 -9.79 9.29
N ILE A 418 17.92 -9.71 8.45
CA ILE A 418 17.99 -9.96 7.01
C ILE A 418 17.98 -8.64 6.21
N LEU A 419 17.59 -7.51 6.82
CA LEU A 419 17.64 -6.21 6.15
C LEU A 419 19.08 -5.90 5.73
N PRO A 420 19.33 -5.64 4.43
CA PRO A 420 20.68 -5.49 3.94
C PRO A 420 21.32 -4.24 4.51
N LYS A 421 22.62 -4.37 4.79
CA LYS A 421 23.48 -3.22 5.03
C LYS A 421 23.88 -2.65 3.67
N SER A 422 23.81 -1.34 3.57
CA SER A 422 24.18 -0.58 2.39
C SER A 422 25.68 -0.35 2.41
N SER A 423 26.34 -0.51 1.28
CA SER A 423 27.77 -0.23 1.12
C SER A 423 28.04 0.52 -0.18
N GLY A 424 29.10 1.35 -0.21
CA GLY A 424 29.38 2.32 -1.28
C GLY A 424 29.85 3.69 -0.79
N THR A 425 30.40 4.51 -1.68
CA THR A 425 30.95 5.85 -1.34
C THR A 425 30.00 7.00 -1.67
N ILE A 426 29.11 6.84 -2.65
CA ILE A 426 28.16 7.87 -3.11
C ILE A 426 26.77 7.24 -3.27
N PHE A 427 25.81 7.71 -2.48
CA PHE A 427 24.39 7.37 -2.63
C PHE A 427 23.57 8.62 -2.88
N GLU A 428 22.51 8.50 -3.66
CA GLU A 428 21.44 9.50 -3.75
C GLU A 428 20.34 9.14 -2.74
N PHE A 429 20.03 10.08 -1.85
CA PHE A 429 18.91 9.97 -0.90
C PHE A 429 17.82 10.89 -1.36
N TYR A 430 16.77 10.28 -1.89
CA TYR A 430 15.49 10.96 -1.93
C TYR A 430 14.96 11.16 -0.50
N PRO A 431 14.12 12.18 -0.29
CA PRO A 431 13.45 12.41 0.97
C PRO A 431 12.81 11.11 1.48
N SER A 432 12.98 10.82 2.78
CA SER A 432 12.61 9.59 3.50
C SER A 432 13.41 8.31 3.18
N THR A 433 14.27 8.28 2.16
CA THR A 433 15.05 7.07 1.85
C THR A 433 16.01 6.74 2.98
N VAL A 434 15.92 5.50 3.49
CA VAL A 434 16.77 4.99 4.58
C VAL A 434 17.85 4.08 4.04
N TYR A 435 19.08 4.25 4.53
CA TYR A 435 20.15 3.28 4.32
C TYR A 435 20.72 2.85 5.66
N ARG A 436 20.78 1.53 5.88
CA ARG A 436 21.39 0.88 7.03
C ARG A 436 22.89 0.74 6.76
N LEU A 437 23.75 1.14 7.68
CA LEU A 437 25.21 1.16 7.49
C LEU A 437 25.91 0.42 8.63
N SER A 438 27.11 -0.11 8.35
CA SER A 438 27.98 -0.74 9.35
C SER A 438 29.37 -0.13 9.31
N GLY A 439 29.99 0.03 10.48
CA GLY A 439 31.34 0.55 10.63
C GLY A 439 31.53 1.26 11.97
N ASP A 440 32.78 1.60 12.28
CA ASP A 440 33.10 2.38 13.47
C ASP A 440 32.48 3.79 13.35
N THR A 441 31.62 4.13 14.31
CA THR A 441 30.93 5.42 14.38
C THR A 441 31.64 6.43 15.28
N SER A 442 32.84 6.10 15.79
CA SER A 442 33.67 6.94 16.66
C SER A 442 34.33 8.09 15.90
N GLY A 443 33.51 9.01 15.38
CA GLY A 443 33.98 10.22 14.69
C GLY A 443 33.00 10.78 13.66
N THR A 444 32.08 9.95 13.16
CA THR A 444 30.95 10.35 12.32
C THR A 444 29.83 10.90 13.20
N ASN A 445 29.98 12.15 13.62
CA ASN A 445 29.03 12.79 14.53
C ASN A 445 28.17 13.86 13.86
N ALA A 446 28.45 14.26 12.61
CA ALA A 446 27.70 15.31 11.96
C ALA A 446 27.74 15.16 10.43
N THR A 447 26.61 15.40 9.80
CA THR A 447 26.56 15.87 8.41
C THR A 447 26.60 17.38 8.43
N GLU A 448 27.31 18.03 7.51
CA GLU A 448 27.22 19.50 7.35
C GLU A 448 25.90 19.92 6.66
N ASN A 449 25.00 18.95 6.47
CA ASN A 449 23.69 19.14 5.87
C ASN A 449 22.60 18.93 6.93
N SER A 450 21.90 20.01 7.25
CA SER A 450 20.78 20.06 8.22
C SER A 450 19.57 19.19 7.83
N LYS A 451 19.59 18.59 6.64
CA LYS A 451 18.52 17.72 6.13
C LYS A 451 18.82 16.25 6.31
N VAL A 452 20.07 15.86 6.55
CA VAL A 452 20.40 14.45 6.78
C VAL A 452 20.19 14.14 8.25
N VAL A 453 19.48 13.04 8.50
CA VAL A 453 19.26 12.51 9.84
C VAL A 453 20.08 11.25 10.00
N TYR A 454 20.75 11.16 11.13
CA TYR A 454 21.65 10.07 11.45
C TYR A 454 21.23 9.43 12.78
N VAL A 455 21.16 8.11 12.84
CA VAL A 455 20.72 7.36 14.03
C VAL A 455 21.69 6.22 14.36
N LYS A 456 22.32 6.26 15.54
CA LYS A 456 23.20 5.19 16.07
C LYS A 456 22.41 4.25 16.95
N ASN A 457 22.80 2.99 16.97
CA ASN A 457 22.42 2.03 18.01
C ASN A 457 23.68 1.30 18.48
N GLY A 458 24.21 1.71 19.64
CA GLY A 458 25.54 1.29 20.09
C GLY A 458 26.67 1.86 19.22
N THR A 459 27.74 1.09 19.04
CA THR A 459 28.99 1.55 18.38
C THR A 459 29.16 1.06 16.94
N THR A 460 28.50 -0.03 16.55
CA THR A 460 28.79 -0.77 15.31
C THR A 460 27.71 -0.64 14.22
N GLU A 461 26.55 -0.06 14.56
CA GLU A 461 25.42 0.00 13.65
C GLU A 461 24.71 1.35 13.69
N HIS A 462 24.35 1.85 12.50
CA HIS A 462 23.62 3.09 12.35
C HIS A 462 22.81 3.08 11.05
N PHE A 463 21.85 3.99 10.94
CA PHE A 463 21.23 4.30 9.67
C PHE A 463 21.20 5.80 9.42
N VAL A 464 21.08 6.15 8.15
CA VAL A 464 20.93 7.53 7.70
C VAL A 464 19.73 7.65 6.79
N PHE A 465 19.08 8.82 6.81
CA PHE A 465 18.05 9.15 5.84
C PHE A 465 18.00 10.65 5.55
N ASN A 466 17.43 10.99 4.40
CA ASN A 466 17.10 12.36 4.07
C ASN A 466 15.80 12.76 4.78
N GLY A 467 15.92 13.58 5.82
CA GLY A 467 14.81 14.09 6.62
C GLY A 467 14.15 15.36 6.08
N SER A 468 14.34 15.68 4.78
CA SER A 468 13.53 16.71 4.12
C SER A 468 12.05 16.30 4.11
N THR A 469 11.19 17.28 4.34
CA THR A 469 9.74 17.14 4.28
C THR A 469 9.16 17.47 2.89
N THR A 470 10.02 17.89 1.96
CA THR A 470 9.67 18.07 0.55
C THR A 470 10.06 16.81 -0.22
N SER A 471 9.30 16.41 -1.25
CA SER A 471 9.53 15.13 -1.96
C SER A 471 10.59 15.18 -3.06
N SER A 472 11.04 16.38 -3.45
CA SER A 472 11.94 16.61 -4.60
C SER A 472 13.41 16.83 -4.23
N GLU A 473 13.71 17.14 -2.97
CA GLU A 473 15.05 17.52 -2.53
C GLU A 473 15.98 16.30 -2.40
N ARG A 474 16.88 16.12 -3.38
CA ARG A 474 17.87 15.04 -3.38
C ARG A 474 19.14 15.47 -2.66
N ILE A 475 19.74 14.54 -1.91
CA ILE A 475 21.02 14.71 -1.21
C ILE A 475 21.98 13.60 -1.65
N THR A 476 23.28 13.89 -1.68
CA THR A 476 24.31 12.86 -1.94
C THR A 476 25.15 12.56 -0.69
N THR A 477 25.66 11.33 -0.50
CA THR A 477 26.58 11.06 0.63
C THR A 477 27.91 11.80 0.56
N LYS A 478 28.27 12.50 -0.54
CA LYS A 478 29.44 13.40 -0.51
C LYS A 478 29.29 14.50 0.54
N GLU A 479 28.06 14.83 0.91
CA GLU A 479 27.70 15.80 1.95
C GLU A 479 27.64 15.15 3.36
N VAL A 480 27.93 13.85 3.46
CA VAL A 480 27.95 13.02 4.67
C VAL A 480 29.41 12.57 4.87
N LYS A 481 30.17 13.21 5.80
CA LYS A 481 31.64 13.04 5.92
C LYS A 481 32.13 11.57 5.87
N GLN A 482 33.13 11.34 5.02
CA GLN A 482 33.84 10.08 4.76
C GLN A 482 34.72 9.65 5.95
N ASN A 483 34.30 8.69 6.78
CA ASN A 483 35.26 7.93 7.60
C ASN A 483 34.87 6.47 7.88
N THR A 484 33.84 5.95 7.23
CA THR A 484 33.57 4.50 7.21
C THR A 484 34.13 3.92 5.93
N GLN A 485 35.21 3.12 6.03
CA GLN A 485 35.56 2.18 4.96
C GLN A 485 34.39 1.21 4.80
N MET A 486 33.71 1.31 3.67
CA MET A 486 32.58 0.47 3.32
C MET A 486 32.99 -0.37 2.11
N GLU A 487 33.04 -1.69 2.29
CA GLU A 487 33.45 -2.63 1.25
C GLU A 487 32.40 -2.78 0.13
N ASP A 488 32.89 -2.94 -1.09
CA ASP A 488 32.21 -2.71 -2.38
C ASP A 488 30.83 -3.37 -2.55
N PHE A 489 29.86 -2.59 -3.04
CA PHE A 489 28.74 -3.12 -3.83
C PHE A 489 28.42 -2.22 -5.03
N GLN A 490 28.00 -2.87 -6.11
CA GLN A 490 27.54 -2.23 -7.32
C GLN A 490 26.29 -1.38 -7.03
N THR A 491 26.40 -0.11 -7.39
CA THR A 491 25.32 0.85 -7.55
C THR A 491 24.17 0.18 -8.31
N LEU A 492 23.05 -0.08 -7.64
CA LEU A 492 21.80 -0.36 -8.32
C LEU A 492 21.28 0.99 -8.81
N ILE A 493 21.88 1.47 -9.91
CA ILE A 493 21.27 2.51 -10.74
C ILE A 493 19.93 1.92 -11.15
N LEU A 494 18.85 2.38 -10.52
CA LEU A 494 17.51 2.15 -11.02
C LEU A 494 17.43 2.94 -12.33
N SER A 495 17.92 2.33 -13.42
CA SER A 495 17.53 2.72 -14.77
C SER A 495 16.02 2.62 -14.79
N GLY A 496 15.35 3.77 -14.80
CA GLY A 496 13.91 3.86 -14.93
C GLY A 496 13.48 3.03 -16.12
N ASN A 497 12.77 1.93 -15.83
CA ASN A 497 11.96 1.14 -16.76
C ASN A 497 11.24 -0.04 -16.07
N GLU A 498 11.10 -0.05 -14.74
CA GLU A 498 9.88 -0.68 -14.22
C GLU A 498 8.74 0.22 -14.69
N LYS A 499 8.05 -0.19 -15.76
CA LYS A 499 6.70 0.28 -16.05
C LYS A 499 5.83 -0.14 -14.86
N GLY A 500 5.96 0.58 -13.74
CA GLY A 500 5.21 0.32 -12.53
C GLY A 500 3.74 0.35 -12.86
N SER A 501 2.97 -0.55 -12.27
CA SER A 501 1.53 -0.41 -12.23
C SER A 501 1.22 0.97 -11.65
N LEU A 502 0.78 1.90 -12.50
CA LEU A 502 0.29 3.19 -12.04
C LEU A 502 -0.78 2.92 -10.98
N CYS A 503 -0.67 3.58 -9.83
CA CYS A 503 -1.78 3.59 -8.89
C CYS A 503 -3.02 4.12 -9.64
N PRO A 504 -4.12 3.34 -9.68
CA PRO A 504 -5.35 3.70 -10.39
C PRO A 504 -5.84 5.10 -10.05
N HIS A 505 -5.83 5.42 -8.76
CA HIS A 505 -6.25 6.70 -8.24
C HIS A 505 -5.37 7.83 -8.82
N ASP A 506 -4.04 7.76 -8.64
CA ASP A 506 -3.10 8.77 -9.16
C ASP A 506 -3.16 8.98 -10.69
N HIS A 507 -3.38 7.90 -11.45
CA HIS A 507 -3.56 7.99 -12.89
C HIS A 507 -4.84 8.74 -13.28
N LEU A 508 -5.95 8.41 -12.62
CA LEU A 508 -7.25 9.04 -12.88
C LEU A 508 -7.25 10.51 -12.45
N LYS A 509 -6.50 10.87 -11.39
CA LYS A 509 -6.27 12.28 -11.00
C LYS A 509 -5.74 13.10 -12.18
N ARG A 510 -4.69 12.62 -12.84
CA ARG A 510 -4.05 13.33 -13.96
C ARG A 510 -5.00 13.52 -15.13
N LEU A 511 -5.87 12.54 -15.39
CA LEU A 511 -6.84 12.64 -16.49
C LEU A 511 -7.91 13.72 -16.29
N VAL A 512 -8.22 14.07 -15.04
CA VAL A 512 -9.17 15.12 -14.69
C VAL A 512 -8.50 16.50 -14.71
N PHE A 513 -7.27 16.62 -14.20
CA PHE A 513 -6.65 17.92 -13.91
C PHE A 513 -5.50 18.33 -14.85
N GLU A 514 -4.79 17.39 -15.49
CA GLU A 514 -3.56 17.68 -16.27
C GLU A 514 -3.79 17.75 -17.78
N LYS A 515 -5.01 18.06 -18.23
CA LYS A 515 -5.30 18.38 -19.64
C LYS A 515 -6.08 19.69 -19.78
N ASN A 516 -5.35 20.79 -19.58
CA ASN A 516 -5.52 22.01 -20.37
C ASN A 516 -4.22 22.29 -21.09
#